data_AF-A0A5E3X951-F1
#
_entry.id   AF-A0A5E3X951-F1
#
_cell.length_a   1.000
_cell.length_b   1.000
_cell.length_c   1.000
_cell.angle_alpha   90.00
_cell.angle_beta   90.00
_cell.angle_gamma   90.00
#
_symmetry.space_group_name_H-M   'P 1'
#
loop_
_entity.id
_entity.type
_entity.pdbx_description
1 polymer ?
#
loop_
_entity_poly.entity_id
_entity_poly.type
_entity_poly.pdbx_seq_one_letter_code
_entity_poly.pdbx_strand_id
1 'polypeptide(L)'
;MRFILPHMFPAMLHYMNMSNRNPVMNLYCYLEYLLMAQIKAGEGVVNLDEGPQPVAFMDFYDYVRDNPGRIRGERIHIIFVGREIGITSEQSRRDAAVAGYPDAYSVRTTSMLRAYSIWRYWLRLLAKLVYQHPELDQAGIVELGRQRLPTADALEASVETEFHPDAPAMFAPPPKEIHIDIQDDSSDEALSDSSDVSEDPGSFNDSDAGEVGGYASVNCP
;
A
#
# COMPACT_ATOMS: atom_id res chain seq x y z
N MET A 1 14.11 -19.46 -17.61
CA MET A 1 14.68 -18.34 -18.40
C MET A 1 15.85 -17.76 -17.62
N ARG A 2 17.04 -17.68 -18.21
CA ARG A 2 18.25 -17.11 -17.55
C ARG A 2 18.36 -15.64 -17.96
N PHE A 3 18.15 -14.71 -17.02
CA PHE A 3 18.44 -13.30 -17.24
C PHE A 3 19.94 -13.08 -17.12
N ILE A 4 20.58 -12.68 -18.21
CA ILE A 4 21.96 -12.21 -18.24
C ILE A 4 21.89 -10.70 -17.96
N LEU A 5 22.21 -10.27 -16.74
CA LEU A 5 22.35 -8.86 -16.37
C LEU A 5 23.81 -8.42 -16.64
N PRO A 6 24.08 -7.52 -17.61
CA PRO A 6 25.42 -7.02 -17.83
C PRO A 6 25.76 -5.90 -16.84
N HIS A 7 26.83 -6.09 -16.08
CA HIS A 7 27.77 -5.09 -15.54
C HIS A 7 27.35 -3.58 -15.51
N MET A 8 26.35 -3.19 -14.72
CA MET A 8 25.99 -1.77 -14.47
C MET A 8 26.18 -1.31 -13.02
N PHE A 9 27.14 -1.88 -12.27
CA PHE A 9 27.24 -1.64 -10.83
C PHE A 9 28.09 -0.43 -10.32
N PRO A 10 29.00 0.24 -11.05
CA PRO A 10 29.77 1.35 -10.45
C PRO A 10 29.18 2.76 -10.59
N ALA A 11 28.25 3.03 -11.52
CA ALA A 11 27.83 4.40 -11.84
C ALA A 11 26.74 4.97 -10.91
N MET A 12 25.96 4.10 -10.24
CA MET A 12 24.79 4.52 -9.45
C MET A 12 25.18 5.24 -8.15
N LEU A 13 26.32 4.88 -7.54
CA LEU A 13 26.80 5.51 -6.30
C LEU A 13 27.39 6.92 -6.53
N HIS A 14 27.84 7.23 -7.74
CA HIS A 14 28.42 8.55 -8.04
C HIS A 14 27.36 9.61 -8.39
N TYR A 15 26.19 9.20 -8.87
CA TYR A 15 25.08 10.11 -9.19
C TYR A 15 24.33 10.64 -7.96
N MET A 16 24.49 10.02 -6.79
CA MET A 16 23.83 10.46 -5.55
C MET A 16 24.50 11.64 -4.85
N ASN A 17 25.68 12.09 -5.30
CA ASN A 17 26.46 13.13 -4.60
C ASN A 17 26.59 14.47 -5.35
N MET A 18 25.76 14.72 -6.37
CA MET A 18 25.75 16.00 -7.08
C MET A 18 24.44 16.78 -6.88
N SER A 19 24.52 17.68 -5.90
CA SER A 19 23.86 18.99 -5.82
C SER A 19 23.07 19.44 -7.05
N ASN A 20 21.74 19.36 -7.01
CA ASN A 20 20.89 20.52 -7.26
C ASN A 20 19.46 20.26 -6.80
N ARG A 21 18.86 21.24 -6.13
CA ARG A 21 17.50 21.21 -5.58
C ARG A 21 16.45 21.25 -6.69
N ASN A 22 16.38 20.19 -7.49
CA ASN A 22 15.25 19.92 -8.35
C ASN A 22 14.43 18.80 -7.66
N PRO A 23 13.25 19.09 -7.09
CA PRO A 23 12.36 18.05 -6.54
C PRO A 23 11.91 17.04 -7.61
N VAL A 24 12.18 17.38 -8.87
CA VAL A 24 12.08 16.58 -10.10
C VAL A 24 13.19 15.51 -10.22
N MET A 25 14.02 15.27 -9.18
CA MET A 25 14.59 13.92 -8.92
C MET A 25 13.49 12.92 -8.46
N ASN A 26 12.24 13.21 -8.86
CA ASN A 26 11.20 12.40 -9.48
C ASN A 26 11.30 10.89 -9.25
N LEU A 27 10.18 10.33 -8.82
CA LEU A 27 9.76 8.94 -8.96
C LEU A 27 10.47 8.13 -10.06
N TYR A 28 10.65 8.72 -11.23
CA TYR A 28 11.31 8.18 -12.40
C TYR A 28 12.73 7.64 -12.14
N CYS A 29 13.59 8.36 -11.41
CA CYS A 29 14.91 7.85 -11.03
C CYS A 29 14.81 6.73 -9.98
N TYR A 30 13.70 6.68 -9.24
CA TYR A 30 13.44 5.65 -8.24
C TYR A 30 12.88 4.35 -8.85
N LEU A 31 12.30 4.39 -10.05
CA LEU A 31 11.77 3.20 -10.74
C LEU A 31 12.85 2.15 -11.01
N GLU A 32 14.08 2.56 -11.35
CA GLU A 32 15.20 1.63 -11.56
C GLU A 32 15.57 0.89 -10.28
N TYR A 33 15.56 1.59 -9.14
CA TYR A 33 15.75 0.97 -7.84
C TYR A 33 14.61 -0.01 -7.53
N LEU A 34 13.36 0.38 -7.76
CA LEU A 34 12.19 -0.47 -7.54
C LEU A 34 12.22 -1.74 -8.40
N LEU A 35 12.70 -1.65 -9.65
CA LEU A 35 12.92 -2.81 -10.51
C LEU A 35 13.91 -3.78 -9.88
N MET A 36 15.07 -3.30 -9.44
CA MET A 36 16.07 -4.14 -8.79
C MET A 36 15.54 -4.77 -7.50
N ALA A 37 14.77 -4.01 -6.72
CA ALA A 37 14.14 -4.49 -5.50
C ALA A 37 13.10 -5.59 -5.79
N GLN A 38 12.29 -5.44 -6.86
CA GLN A 38 11.34 -6.47 -7.29
C GLN A 38 12.04 -7.72 -7.82
N ILE A 39 13.13 -7.57 -8.59
CA ILE A 39 13.95 -8.71 -9.05
C ILE A 39 14.49 -9.49 -7.86
N LYS A 40 14.99 -8.80 -6.82
CA LYS A 40 15.48 -9.42 -5.58
C LYS A 40 14.38 -10.13 -4.81
N ALA A 41 13.18 -9.54 -4.74
CA ALA A 41 12.04 -10.10 -4.04
C ALA A 41 11.37 -11.29 -4.78
N GLY A 42 11.56 -11.40 -6.10
CA GLY A 42 10.91 -12.42 -6.92
C GLY A 42 9.40 -12.24 -6.94
N GLU A 43 8.66 -13.30 -6.58
CA GLU A 43 7.18 -13.25 -6.44
C GLU A 43 6.73 -12.63 -5.09
N GLY A 44 7.68 -12.32 -4.20
CA GLY A 44 7.41 -11.77 -2.88
C GLY A 44 7.06 -10.29 -2.84
N VAL A 45 6.87 -9.79 -1.62
CA VAL A 45 6.62 -8.36 -1.34
C VAL A 45 7.96 -7.62 -1.32
N VAL A 46 8.04 -6.52 -2.06
CA VAL A 46 9.24 -5.66 -2.08
C VAL A 46 9.46 -5.03 -0.70
N ASN A 47 10.66 -5.23 -0.16
CA ASN A 47 11.14 -4.53 1.03
C ASN A 47 11.67 -3.14 0.63
N LEU A 48 10.89 -2.10 0.93
CA LEU A 48 11.23 -0.70 0.63
C LEU A 48 12.20 -0.07 1.65
N ASP A 49 12.55 -0.81 2.70
CA ASP A 49 13.41 -0.30 3.79
C ASP A 49 14.91 -0.53 3.52
N GLU A 50 15.24 -1.40 2.55
CA GLU A 50 16.61 -1.76 2.20
C GLU A 50 17.29 -0.82 1.19
N GLY A 51 16.67 0.31 0.84
CA GLY A 51 17.25 1.23 -0.13
C GLY A 51 16.95 2.69 0.11
N PRO A 52 17.37 3.54 -0.84
CA PRO A 52 17.26 4.98 -0.67
C PRO A 52 15.80 5.37 -0.54
N GLN A 53 15.49 6.18 0.46
CA GLN A 53 14.17 6.81 0.51
C GLN A 53 14.14 7.91 -0.57
N PRO A 54 13.07 8.01 -1.38
CA PRO A 54 13.05 9.04 -2.40
C PRO A 54 13.02 10.42 -1.71
N VAL A 55 13.81 11.36 -2.23
CA VAL A 55 14.06 12.67 -1.58
C VAL A 55 12.75 13.43 -1.30
N ALA A 56 11.76 13.28 -2.17
CA ALA A 56 10.42 13.85 -1.99
C ALA A 56 9.67 13.37 -0.73
N PHE A 57 10.22 12.38 0.00
CA PHE A 57 9.60 11.74 1.16
C PHE A 57 10.41 11.84 2.46
N MET A 58 11.66 12.33 2.44
CA MET A 58 12.51 12.28 3.64
C MET A 58 11.88 13.02 4.83
N ASP A 59 11.42 14.26 4.61
CA ASP A 59 10.78 15.07 5.65
C ASP A 59 9.51 14.39 6.22
N PHE A 60 8.80 13.65 5.37
CA PHE A 60 7.59 12.92 5.76
C PHE A 60 7.91 11.65 6.55
N TYR A 61 8.93 10.89 6.15
CA TYR A 61 9.38 9.68 6.84
C TYR A 61 9.81 9.98 8.28
N ASP A 62 10.61 11.04 8.47
CA ASP A 62 11.00 11.50 9.79
C ASP A 62 9.77 11.84 10.65
N TYR A 63 8.76 12.48 10.06
CA TYR A 63 7.53 12.84 10.76
C TYR A 63 6.68 11.63 11.17
N VAL A 64 6.56 10.62 10.29
CA VAL A 64 5.87 9.35 10.59
C VAL A 64 6.62 8.58 11.67
N ARG A 65 7.95 8.54 11.62
CA ARG A 65 8.79 7.89 12.63
C ARG A 65 8.59 8.54 14.01
N ASP A 66 8.68 9.87 14.07
CA ASP A 66 8.80 10.58 15.34
C ASP A 66 7.42 10.92 15.97
N ASN A 67 6.37 11.10 15.15
CA ASN A 67 5.08 11.62 15.62
C ASN A 67 3.86 11.09 14.83
N PRO A 68 3.63 9.77 14.74
CA PRO A 68 2.59 9.20 13.86
C PRO A 68 1.15 9.60 14.25
N GLY A 69 0.90 9.98 15.51
CA GLY A 69 -0.43 10.30 16.04
C GLY A 69 -0.71 11.78 16.31
N ARG A 70 0.23 12.69 16.05
CA ARG A 70 0.18 14.04 16.66
C ARG A 70 -0.80 14.99 15.98
N ILE A 71 -1.22 14.72 14.75
CA ILE A 71 -2.02 15.65 13.99
C ILE A 71 -3.48 15.18 13.86
N ARG A 72 -4.26 15.33 14.93
CA ARG A 72 -5.72 15.15 14.83
C ARG A 72 -6.32 16.31 14.05
N GLY A 73 -6.88 16.01 12.87
CA GLY A 73 -7.71 16.94 12.10
C GLY A 73 -7.03 17.65 10.93
N GLU A 74 -5.71 17.49 10.72
CA GLU A 74 -5.12 17.95 9.46
C GLU A 74 -5.47 17.01 8.31
N ARG A 75 -5.63 17.61 7.14
CA ARG A 75 -5.82 16.91 5.88
C ARG A 75 -4.44 16.62 5.33
N ILE A 76 -4.18 15.35 5.07
CA ILE A 76 -2.91 14.90 4.50
C ILE A 76 -3.19 14.51 3.06
N HIS A 77 -2.39 15.04 2.16
CA HIS A 77 -2.51 14.89 0.73
C HIS A 77 -1.40 14.00 0.22
N ILE A 78 -1.77 12.97 -0.53
CA ILE A 78 -0.85 12.05 -1.19
C ILE A 78 -0.93 12.36 -2.68
N ILE A 79 0.18 12.76 -3.29
CA ILE A 79 0.26 13.17 -4.69
C ILE A 79 1.01 12.08 -5.44
N PHE A 80 0.29 11.27 -6.21
CA PHE A 80 0.84 10.15 -6.96
C PHE A 80 1.37 10.56 -8.33
N VAL A 81 0.65 11.49 -8.97
CA VAL A 81 0.95 12.01 -10.31
C VAL A 81 0.76 13.53 -10.31
N GLY A 82 1.74 14.26 -10.83
CA GLY A 82 1.73 15.72 -10.91
C GLY A 82 3.11 16.26 -11.28
N ARG A 83 3.26 17.59 -11.20
CA ARG A 83 4.55 18.28 -11.28
C ARG A 83 5.52 17.82 -10.19
N GLU A 84 4.97 17.60 -9.01
CA GLU A 84 5.65 17.08 -7.84
C GLU A 84 4.82 15.91 -7.32
N ILE A 85 5.50 14.88 -6.83
CA ILE A 85 4.89 13.73 -6.17
C ILE A 85 5.35 13.71 -4.72
N GLY A 86 4.55 13.17 -3.82
CA GLY A 86 4.86 13.38 -2.41
C GLY A 86 3.69 13.15 -1.47
N ILE A 87 3.96 13.37 -0.20
CA ILE A 87 2.93 13.52 0.81
C ILE A 87 3.11 14.88 1.48
N THR A 88 2.02 15.61 1.69
CA THR A 88 2.05 16.94 2.30
C THR A 88 0.78 17.21 3.10
N SER A 89 0.87 17.99 4.18
CA SER A 89 -0.30 18.56 4.87
C SER A 89 -0.69 19.95 4.32
N GLU A 90 0.12 20.53 3.42
CA GLU A 90 -0.12 21.85 2.86
C GLU A 90 -0.97 21.78 1.58
N GLN A 91 -2.20 22.29 1.64
CA GLN A 91 -3.11 22.36 0.50
C GLN A 91 -2.50 23.15 -0.68
N SER A 92 -1.79 24.25 -0.41
CA SER A 92 -1.13 25.09 -1.42
C SER A 92 -0.06 24.33 -2.21
N ARG A 93 0.73 23.49 -1.53
CA ARG A 93 1.72 22.63 -2.18
C ARG A 93 1.04 21.59 -3.06
N ARG A 94 -0.01 20.94 -2.57
CA ARG A 94 -0.81 20.01 -3.37
C ARG A 94 -1.35 20.68 -4.62
N ASP A 95 -1.93 21.88 -4.49
CA ASP A 95 -2.53 22.58 -5.63
C ASP A 95 -1.48 22.98 -6.66
N ALA A 96 -0.30 23.46 -6.22
CA ALA A 96 0.82 23.74 -7.11
C ALA A 96 1.36 22.48 -7.80
N ALA A 97 1.36 21.33 -7.12
CA ALA A 97 1.82 20.07 -7.66
C ALA A 97 0.88 19.50 -8.74
N VAL A 98 -0.44 19.71 -8.63
CA VAL A 98 -1.41 19.21 -9.61
C VAL A 98 -1.76 20.22 -10.70
N ALA A 99 -1.48 21.52 -10.50
CA ALA A 99 -1.84 22.56 -11.44
C ALA A 99 -1.18 22.37 -12.82
N GLY A 100 -2.00 22.35 -13.87
CA GLY A 100 -1.54 22.25 -15.26
C GLY A 100 -1.17 20.84 -15.72
N TYR A 101 -1.42 19.81 -14.89
CA TYR A 101 -1.17 18.40 -15.23
C TYR A 101 -2.51 17.68 -15.42
N PRO A 102 -2.92 17.37 -16.67
CA PRO A 102 -4.23 16.75 -16.96
C PRO A 102 -4.46 15.42 -16.23
N ASP A 103 -3.40 14.63 -16.10
CA ASP A 103 -3.44 13.31 -15.47
C ASP A 103 -3.05 13.31 -14.00
N ALA A 104 -2.97 14.50 -13.39
CA ALA A 104 -2.63 14.62 -11.98
C ALA A 104 -3.61 13.82 -11.12
N TYR A 105 -3.06 13.09 -10.15
CA TYR A 105 -3.83 12.27 -9.24
C TYR A 105 -3.30 12.43 -7.82
N SER A 106 -4.21 12.82 -6.94
CA SER A 106 -3.92 12.97 -5.52
C SER A 106 -5.10 12.49 -4.69
N VAL A 107 -4.84 11.83 -3.57
CA VAL A 107 -5.88 11.46 -2.60
C VAL A 107 -5.66 12.20 -1.29
N ARG A 108 -6.72 12.26 -0.48
CA ARG A 108 -6.71 12.92 0.82
C ARG A 108 -7.06 11.93 1.90
N THR A 109 -6.28 11.93 2.97
CA THR A 109 -6.51 11.14 4.18
C THR A 109 -6.46 12.04 5.42
N THR A 110 -6.91 11.52 6.56
CA THR A 110 -6.88 12.21 7.87
C THR A 110 -5.84 11.63 8.82
N SER A 111 -5.04 10.65 8.36
CA SER A 111 -4.05 9.96 9.19
C SER A 111 -2.69 9.92 8.50
N MET A 112 -1.66 10.34 9.23
CA MET A 112 -0.27 10.37 8.74
C MET A 112 0.22 8.95 8.45
N LEU A 113 -0.05 8.03 9.37
CA LEU A 113 0.22 6.61 9.21
C LEU A 113 -0.52 6.03 8.01
N ARG A 114 -1.75 6.50 7.75
CA ARG A 114 -2.52 6.05 6.60
C ARG A 114 -1.93 6.54 5.29
N ALA A 115 -1.51 7.80 5.24
CA ALA A 115 -0.83 8.36 4.09
C ALA A 115 0.46 7.60 3.76
N TYR A 116 1.24 7.28 4.79
CA TYR A 116 2.44 6.44 4.67
C TYR A 116 2.14 5.07 4.08
N SER A 117 1.10 4.39 4.59
CA SER A 117 0.70 3.05 4.14
C SER A 117 0.28 3.06 2.66
N ILE A 118 -0.60 3.99 2.29
CA ILE A 118 -1.08 4.17 0.92
C ILE A 118 0.08 4.50 -0.04
N TRP A 119 1.04 5.31 0.42
CA TRP A 119 2.22 5.63 -0.37
C TRP A 119 3.12 4.42 -0.61
N ARG A 120 3.40 3.62 0.41
CA ARG A 120 4.18 2.37 0.24
C ARG A 120 3.47 1.37 -0.66
N TYR A 121 2.14 1.28 -0.56
CA TYR A 121 1.34 0.50 -1.51
C TYR A 121 1.59 0.95 -2.96
N TRP A 122 1.56 2.27 -3.22
CA TRP A 122 1.86 2.83 -4.54
C TRP A 122 3.26 2.44 -5.05
N LEU A 123 4.29 2.57 -4.21
CA LEU A 123 5.65 2.20 -4.60
C LEU A 123 5.77 0.70 -4.95
N ARG A 124 5.11 -0.19 -4.20
CA ARG A 124 5.09 -1.62 -4.53
C ARG A 124 4.30 -1.94 -5.79
N LEU A 125 3.24 -1.20 -6.07
CA LEU A 125 2.51 -1.31 -7.34
C LEU A 125 3.44 -0.96 -8.51
N LEU A 126 4.17 0.16 -8.42
CA LEU A 126 5.14 0.55 -9.44
C LEU A 126 6.27 -0.48 -9.61
N ALA A 127 6.79 -1.02 -8.51
CA ALA A 127 7.82 -2.06 -8.54
C ALA A 127 7.36 -3.32 -9.30
N LYS A 128 6.10 -3.74 -9.08
CA LYS A 128 5.49 -4.84 -9.84
C LYS A 128 5.34 -4.48 -11.32
N LEU A 129 4.90 -3.27 -11.63
CA LEU A 129 4.65 -2.84 -13.01
C LEU A 129 5.93 -2.72 -13.82
N VAL A 130 6.99 -2.11 -13.27
CA VAL A 130 8.28 -1.99 -13.97
C VAL A 130 8.89 -3.36 -14.26
N TYR A 131 8.64 -4.35 -13.39
CA TYR A 131 9.07 -5.72 -13.60
C TYR A 131 8.20 -6.47 -14.63
N GLN A 132 6.89 -6.24 -14.63
CA GLN A 132 5.94 -6.90 -15.54
C GLN A 132 5.95 -6.33 -16.95
N HIS A 133 6.31 -5.06 -17.11
CA HIS A 133 6.21 -4.32 -18.37
C HIS A 133 7.53 -3.62 -18.74
N PRO A 134 8.62 -4.38 -18.95
CA PRO A 134 9.93 -3.80 -19.32
C PRO A 134 9.92 -3.07 -20.68
N GLU A 135 8.89 -3.26 -21.49
CA GLU A 135 8.67 -2.56 -22.76
C GLU A 135 8.18 -1.12 -22.60
N LEU A 136 7.62 -0.76 -21.45
CA LEU A 136 7.11 0.58 -21.18
C LEU A 136 8.24 1.49 -20.68
N ASP A 137 8.20 2.75 -21.12
CA ASP A 137 9.05 3.77 -20.53
C ASP A 137 8.53 4.19 -19.15
N GLN A 138 9.31 5.01 -18.47
CA GLN A 138 9.00 5.45 -17.11
C GLN A 138 7.65 6.19 -17.02
N ALA A 139 7.29 6.96 -18.05
CA ALA A 139 6.00 7.64 -18.13
C ALA A 139 4.85 6.64 -18.26
N GLY A 140 4.97 5.65 -19.15
CA GLY A 140 3.99 4.58 -19.35
C GLY A 140 3.79 3.72 -18.10
N ILE A 141 4.85 3.44 -17.33
CA ILE A 141 4.74 2.73 -16.05
C ILE A 141 3.92 3.52 -15.03
N VAL A 142 4.15 4.83 -14.92
CA VAL A 142 3.39 5.70 -13.99
C VAL A 142 1.93 5.84 -14.43
N GLU A 143 1.68 5.97 -15.74
CA GLU A 143 0.33 6.01 -16.28
C GLU A 143 -0.43 4.71 -16.02
N LEU A 144 0.16 3.56 -16.32
CA LEU A 144 -0.42 2.25 -16.05
C LEU A 144 -0.64 2.05 -14.54
N GLY A 145 0.28 2.51 -13.71
CA GLY A 145 0.12 2.54 -12.26
C GLY A 145 -1.10 3.34 -11.84
N ARG A 146 -1.27 4.54 -12.38
CA ARG A 146 -2.44 5.40 -12.12
C ARG A 146 -3.74 4.73 -12.54
N GLN A 147 -3.75 4.01 -13.66
CA GLN A 147 -4.94 3.27 -14.13
C GLN A 147 -5.27 2.06 -13.23
N ARG A 148 -4.27 1.45 -12.60
CA ARG A 148 -4.45 0.33 -11.67
C ARG A 148 -4.68 0.75 -10.20
N LEU A 149 -4.50 2.03 -9.87
CA LEU A 149 -4.80 2.52 -8.53
C LEU A 149 -6.32 2.45 -8.27
N PRO A 150 -6.75 1.92 -7.11
CA PRO A 150 -8.14 1.99 -6.70
C PRO A 150 -8.61 3.43 -6.50
N THR A 151 -9.93 3.61 -6.44
CA THR A 151 -10.55 4.89 -6.06
C THR A 151 -10.08 5.30 -4.65
N ALA A 152 -10.16 6.59 -4.33
CA ALA A 152 -9.72 7.11 -3.04
C ALA A 152 -10.36 6.36 -1.85
N ASP A 153 -11.67 6.13 -1.89
CA ASP A 153 -12.37 5.40 -0.82
C ASP A 153 -11.95 3.93 -0.75
N ALA A 154 -11.70 3.29 -1.90
CA ALA A 154 -11.22 1.92 -1.94
C ALA A 154 -9.78 1.81 -1.39
N LEU A 155 -8.89 2.74 -1.74
CA LEU A 155 -7.54 2.83 -1.17
C LEU A 155 -7.61 2.95 0.36
N GLU A 156 -8.51 3.79 0.87
CA GLU A 156 -8.71 3.99 2.30
C GLU A 156 -9.24 2.75 3.02
N ALA A 157 -10.01 1.91 2.35
CA ALA A 157 -10.52 0.67 2.92
C ALA A 157 -9.58 -0.53 2.75
N SER A 158 -8.85 -0.62 1.64
CA SER A 158 -8.18 -1.85 1.21
C SER A 158 -6.70 -1.95 1.56
N VAL A 159 -6.00 -0.81 1.69
CA VAL A 159 -4.56 -0.84 1.99
C VAL A 159 -4.38 -1.26 3.45
N GLU A 160 -3.46 -2.18 3.73
CA GLU A 160 -3.13 -2.56 5.10
C GLU A 160 -2.35 -1.44 5.79
N THR A 161 -2.55 -1.26 7.09
CA THR A 161 -1.80 -0.25 7.85
C THR A 161 -0.37 -0.73 8.06
N GLU A 162 0.58 0.03 7.55
CA GLU A 162 2.01 -0.22 7.70
C GLU A 162 2.64 0.79 8.65
N PHE A 163 3.61 0.31 9.43
CA PHE A 163 4.36 1.11 10.38
C PHE A 163 5.76 1.36 9.85
N HIS A 164 6.34 2.50 10.21
CA HIS A 164 7.74 2.76 9.93
C HIS A 164 8.59 1.74 10.71
N PRO A 165 9.62 1.11 10.12
CA PRO A 165 10.44 0.09 10.81
C PRO A 165 11.10 0.63 12.07
N ASP A 166 11.52 1.91 12.04
CA ASP A 166 12.09 2.60 13.20
C ASP A 166 11.06 3.34 14.07
N ALA A 167 9.76 3.12 13.88
CA ALA A 167 8.75 3.73 14.74
C ALA A 167 8.92 3.25 16.20
N PRO A 168 8.77 4.12 17.20
CA PRO A 168 8.83 3.71 18.59
C PRO A 168 7.83 2.59 18.90
N ALA A 169 8.23 1.60 19.70
CA ALA A 169 7.44 0.39 19.98
C ALA A 169 6.03 0.68 20.54
N MET A 170 5.84 1.83 21.19
CA MET A 170 4.52 2.27 21.68
C MET A 170 3.51 2.60 20.56
N PHE A 171 3.98 2.78 19.32
CA PHE A 171 3.15 3.02 18.14
C PHE A 171 3.07 1.80 17.23
N ALA A 172 3.95 0.81 17.40
CA ALA A 172 3.84 -0.46 16.70
C ALA A 172 2.60 -1.22 17.18
N PRO A 173 1.93 -1.99 16.31
CA PRO A 173 0.83 -2.85 16.72
C PRO A 173 1.39 -3.85 17.75
N PRO A 174 0.61 -4.22 18.78
CA PRO A 174 1.04 -5.23 19.73
C PRO A 174 1.47 -6.48 18.95
N PRO A 175 2.61 -7.10 19.30
CA PRO A 175 3.08 -8.28 18.58
C PRO A 175 1.97 -9.32 18.60
N LYS A 176 1.60 -9.86 17.42
CA LYS A 176 0.66 -10.99 17.36
C LYS A 176 1.22 -12.09 18.24
N GLU A 177 0.49 -12.47 19.28
CA GLU A 177 0.84 -13.61 20.11
C GLU A 177 0.91 -14.84 19.21
N ILE A 178 2.12 -15.37 19.03
CA ILE A 178 2.33 -16.60 18.29
C ILE A 178 1.89 -17.71 19.24
N HIS A 179 0.65 -18.17 19.09
CA HIS A 179 0.20 -19.41 19.70
C HIS A 179 0.96 -20.55 19.03
N ILE A 180 2.01 -21.04 19.70
CA ILE A 180 2.67 -22.28 19.33
C ILE A 180 1.83 -23.38 19.96
N ASP A 181 0.94 -23.97 19.18
CA ASP A 181 0.26 -25.20 19.58
C ASP A 181 1.32 -26.31 19.63
N ILE A 182 1.81 -26.59 20.83
CA ILE A 182 2.64 -27.76 21.08
C ILE A 182 1.69 -28.95 21.01
N GLN A 183 1.62 -29.61 19.84
CA GLN A 183 1.06 -30.94 19.74
C GLN A 183 1.94 -31.86 20.58
N ASP A 184 1.51 -32.13 21.81
CA ASP A 184 2.01 -33.25 22.60
C ASP A 184 1.65 -34.53 21.83
N ASP A 185 2.64 -35.08 21.14
CA ASP A 185 2.61 -36.35 20.44
C ASP A 185 2.60 -37.48 21.49
N SER A 186 1.51 -37.55 22.27
CA SER A 186 1.25 -38.62 23.23
C SER A 186 0.48 -39.72 22.51
N SER A 187 1.25 -40.65 21.96
CA SER A 187 0.80 -41.98 21.59
C SER A 187 0.11 -42.67 22.77
N ASP A 188 -1.18 -42.96 22.63
CA ASP A 188 -1.79 -44.12 23.29
C ASP A 188 -2.93 -44.67 22.42
N GLU A 189 -2.65 -45.85 21.88
CA GLU A 189 -3.58 -46.76 21.23
C GLU A 189 -4.68 -47.17 22.23
N ALA A 190 -5.95 -46.91 21.91
CA ALA A 190 -7.07 -47.57 22.56
C ALA A 190 -8.12 -47.95 21.50
N LEU A 191 -8.17 -49.25 21.23
CA LEU A 191 -9.11 -49.92 20.35
C LEU A 191 -10.56 -49.81 20.86
N SER A 192 -11.46 -49.53 19.90
CA SER A 192 -12.79 -50.13 19.73
C SER A 192 -13.80 -50.05 20.88
N ASP A 193 -14.94 -49.37 20.67
CA ASP A 193 -16.23 -50.08 20.57
C ASP A 193 -17.35 -49.21 19.95
N SER A 194 -18.24 -49.94 19.29
CA SER A 194 -19.37 -49.65 18.43
C SER A 194 -20.66 -49.16 19.12
N SER A 195 -21.48 -48.39 18.38
CA SER A 195 -22.96 -48.36 18.32
C SER A 195 -23.37 -47.06 17.60
N ASP A 196 -23.75 -47.05 16.32
CA ASP A 196 -25.01 -47.51 15.73
C ASP A 196 -26.27 -47.06 16.49
N VAL A 197 -26.85 -45.91 16.10
CA VAL A 197 -28.30 -45.68 16.12
C VAL A 197 -28.73 -44.60 15.10
N SER A 198 -29.35 -45.11 14.04
CA SER A 198 -30.51 -44.66 13.24
C SER A 198 -30.98 -43.18 13.22
N GLU A 199 -31.04 -42.67 11.99
CA GLU A 199 -32.10 -41.92 11.27
C GLU A 199 -33.35 -41.41 12.02
N ASP A 200 -33.76 -40.15 11.79
CA ASP A 200 -34.96 -39.78 10.99
C ASP A 200 -35.13 -38.23 10.87
N PRO A 201 -35.76 -37.69 9.78
CA PRO A 201 -35.86 -36.28 9.46
C PRO A 201 -37.25 -35.65 9.72
N GLY A 202 -37.31 -34.33 9.61
CA GLY A 202 -38.53 -33.51 9.72
C GLY A 202 -38.29 -32.37 10.71
N SER A 203 -38.78 -31.15 10.58
CA SER A 203 -39.89 -30.58 9.83
C SER A 203 -39.77 -29.06 10.08
N PHE A 204 -39.74 -28.24 9.02
CA PHE A 204 -40.79 -27.26 8.72
C PHE A 204 -40.93 -26.08 9.71
N ASN A 205 -40.62 -24.87 9.23
CA ASN A 205 -41.54 -23.73 9.36
C ASN A 205 -41.16 -22.60 8.42
N ASP A 206 -42.04 -22.42 7.43
CA ASP A 206 -42.41 -21.15 6.79
C ASP A 206 -42.82 -20.10 7.83
N SER A 207 -42.66 -18.82 7.45
CA SER A 207 -43.36 -17.58 7.90
C SER A 207 -42.33 -16.43 7.86
N ASP A 208 -42.57 -15.23 7.34
CA ASP A 208 -43.80 -14.57 6.94
C ASP A 208 -43.43 -13.34 6.09
N ALA A 209 -44.39 -12.89 5.31
CA ALA A 209 -44.36 -11.69 4.50
C ALA A 209 -44.35 -10.41 5.35
N GLY A 210 -43.73 -9.36 4.81
CA GLY A 210 -43.69 -8.03 5.41
C GLY A 210 -43.45 -6.95 4.36
N GLU A 211 -44.49 -6.70 3.56
CA GLU A 211 -44.72 -5.50 2.76
C GLU A 211 -44.71 -4.23 3.65
N VAL A 212 -44.30 -3.06 3.14
CA VAL A 212 -44.97 -1.71 3.20
C VAL A 212 -43.99 -0.57 2.87
N GLY A 213 -44.37 0.29 1.90
CA GLY A 213 -44.04 1.73 1.81
C GLY A 213 -43.00 2.09 0.75
N GLY A 214 -43.28 2.84 -0.33
CA GLY A 214 -43.82 4.22 -0.34
C GLY A 214 -42.80 5.15 0.31
N TYR A 215 -42.20 6.19 -0.29
CA TYR A 215 -42.80 7.32 -1.02
C TYR A 215 -41.73 8.14 -1.79
N ALA A 216 -42.25 8.88 -2.76
CA ALA A 216 -41.89 10.27 -3.13
C ALA A 216 -40.58 10.59 -3.87
N SER A 217 -40.79 10.96 -5.14
CA SER A 217 -40.06 11.97 -5.90
C SER A 217 -39.73 13.23 -5.09
N VAL A 218 -38.53 13.78 -5.28
CA VAL A 218 -38.31 15.23 -5.31
C VAL A 218 -37.29 15.54 -6.40
N ASN A 219 -37.78 16.04 -7.53
CA ASN A 219 -37.02 16.89 -8.44
C ASN A 219 -36.84 18.27 -7.79
N CYS A 220 -35.70 18.92 -8.05
CA CYS A 220 -35.50 20.38 -8.22
C CYS A 220 -34.03 20.75 -7.97
N PRO A 221 -33.55 21.89 -8.48
CA PRO A 221 -33.70 22.51 -9.81
C PRO A 221 -32.41 22.41 -10.65
#